data_AF-A0A4Y1RAI2-F1
#
_entry.id   AF-A0A4Y1RAI2-F1
#
_cell.length_a   1.000
_cell.length_b   1.000
_cell.length_c   1.000
_cell.angle_alpha   90.00
_cell.angle_beta   90.00
_cell.angle_gamma   90.00
#
_symmetry.space_group_name_H-M   'P 1'
#
loop_
_entity.id
_entity.type
_entity.pdbx_description
1 polymer ?
#
loop_
_entity_poly.entity_id
_entity_poly.type
_entity_poly.pdbx_seq_one_letter_code
_entity_poly.pdbx_strand_id
1 'polypeptide(L)'
;MHVLQALSCLVALQVLVLFSDEASSAGHGHGTRISRQRKQATGCNLFQGNWAFDASYPLYDSSSCPFIDPEFDCIKYGRPDKQFLKYAWKPDSCDLPRFDGLDFLRRWKGKKIMFVGDSLSLNMWESLSCMIHASVPNARPPSKRDYGVTLFMFRTPYLVDIVRENVGRVLNLGSINAGNSWKDMDVLIFNSWHWWTHTGKSQPWDYVRDGTNLYRDMDRLTAFYKGLSTWAKWVDSNVDPSKTRVFFQGISPTHYQGQEWNSPKKSCYGELGPLSGTTYPAGPPPAYAVVNKVLSTIKNPVYLLDITTLSQLRKDAHPSTYSGDHSGNDCSHWCLPGLPDTWNQLLYAALIM
;
A
#
# COMPACT_ATOMS: atom_id res chain seq x y z
N MET A 1 -22.08 -6.18 -61.23
CA MET A 1 -21.76 -5.42 -62.48
C MET A 1 -21.72 -3.95 -62.10
N HIS A 2 -20.58 -3.26 -62.12
CA HIS A 2 -19.69 -2.94 -63.27
C HIS A 2 -20.40 -2.07 -64.33
N VAL A 3 -19.81 -1.01 -64.90
CA VAL A 3 -18.63 -0.15 -64.59
C VAL A 3 -18.73 1.08 -65.53
N LEU A 4 -18.00 2.18 -65.25
CA LEU A 4 -17.48 3.28 -66.12
C LEU A 4 -17.51 4.58 -65.27
N GLN A 5 -16.44 5.33 -64.93
CA GLN A 5 -15.16 5.67 -65.58
C GLN A 5 -15.32 6.34 -66.96
N ALA A 6 -14.65 7.45 -67.31
CA ALA A 6 -13.76 8.37 -66.58
C ALA A 6 -13.61 9.68 -67.41
N LEU A 7 -13.02 10.75 -66.86
CA LEU A 7 -11.89 11.52 -67.47
C LEU A 7 -11.63 12.88 -66.79
N SER A 8 -10.36 13.02 -66.41
CA SER A 8 -9.61 14.15 -65.86
C SER A 8 -9.43 15.33 -66.83
N CYS A 9 -9.20 16.56 -66.33
CA CYS A 9 -7.86 17.22 -66.30
C CYS A 9 -7.86 18.75 -65.99
N LEU A 10 -6.88 19.16 -65.16
CA LEU A 10 -6.06 20.40 -65.18
C LEU A 10 -6.75 21.79 -65.16
N VAL A 11 -6.60 22.58 -64.07
CA VAL A 11 -5.54 23.62 -63.81
C VAL A 11 -5.71 24.83 -64.75
N ALA A 12 -5.90 26.09 -64.31
CA ALA A 12 -5.30 26.86 -63.21
C ALA A 12 -6.21 28.07 -62.78
N LEU A 13 -5.88 29.10 -61.96
CA LEU A 13 -4.76 29.50 -61.07
C LEU A 13 -5.25 30.62 -60.09
N GLN A 14 -4.47 30.97 -59.04
CA GLN A 14 -4.48 32.23 -58.23
C GLN A 14 -5.73 32.49 -57.32
N VAL A 15 -5.60 33.07 -56.10
CA VAL A 15 -4.51 33.83 -55.45
C VAL A 15 -4.17 33.26 -54.04
N LEU A 16 -2.89 33.28 -53.65
CA LEU A 16 -2.43 32.97 -52.29
C LEU A 16 -2.74 34.12 -51.31
N VAL A 17 -3.15 33.79 -50.08
CA VAL A 17 -2.91 34.67 -48.92
C VAL A 17 -1.64 34.18 -48.23
N LEU A 18 -0.69 35.10 -48.03
CA LEU A 18 0.64 34.80 -47.51
C LEU A 18 0.59 34.56 -45.99
N PHE A 19 1.28 33.50 -45.54
CA PHE A 19 1.78 33.41 -44.17
C PHE A 19 3.03 34.27 -44.04
N SER A 20 3.16 34.96 -42.90
CA SER A 20 4.45 35.42 -42.37
C SER A 20 4.41 35.25 -40.86
N ASP A 21 5.37 34.51 -40.31
CA ASP A 21 5.57 34.37 -38.88
C ASP A 21 6.01 35.68 -38.22
N GLU A 22 5.59 35.91 -36.98
CA GLU A 22 6.55 36.30 -35.94
C GLU A 22 6.04 35.88 -34.55
N ALA A 23 6.94 35.32 -33.74
CA ALA A 23 6.60 34.71 -32.46
C ALA A 23 6.95 35.61 -31.28
N SER A 24 6.03 35.76 -30.31
CA SER A 24 6.40 35.91 -28.90
C SER A 24 5.25 35.79 -27.89
N SER A 25 5.49 34.96 -26.87
CA SER A 25 5.12 35.20 -25.46
C SER A 25 3.66 35.59 -25.13
N ALA A 26 2.81 34.59 -24.92
CA ALA A 26 1.60 34.73 -24.10
C ALA A 26 1.85 34.17 -22.68
N GLY A 27 1.66 35.00 -21.65
CA GLY A 27 1.79 34.60 -20.25
C GLY A 27 0.45 34.49 -19.51
N HIS A 28 0.50 33.86 -18.33
CA HIS A 28 -0.51 33.88 -17.26
C HIS A 28 -1.83 33.12 -17.47
N GLY A 29 -1.78 31.80 -17.27
CA GLY A 29 -2.89 31.00 -16.75
C GLY A 29 -2.50 30.37 -15.40
N HIS A 30 -2.91 30.96 -14.27
CA HIS A 30 -2.46 30.55 -12.94
C HIS A 30 -3.22 29.31 -12.44
N GLY A 31 -2.64 28.13 -12.67
CA GLY A 31 -3.19 26.83 -12.26
C GLY A 31 -3.01 26.52 -10.76
N THR A 32 -3.73 27.19 -9.88
CA THR A 32 -3.79 26.80 -8.46
C THR A 32 -4.59 25.51 -8.27
N ARG A 33 -3.90 24.37 -8.12
CA ARG A 33 -4.49 23.17 -7.51
C ARG A 33 -3.75 22.78 -6.24
N ILE A 34 -4.48 22.91 -5.13
CA ILE A 34 -3.97 22.77 -3.77
C ILE A 34 -3.65 21.31 -3.49
N SER A 35 -2.37 20.95 -3.59
CA SER A 35 -1.80 19.88 -2.79
C SER A 35 -1.17 20.51 -1.56
N ARG A 36 -1.91 20.51 -0.44
CA ARG A 36 -1.34 20.78 0.88
C ARG A 36 -0.62 19.51 1.31
N GLN A 37 0.52 19.21 0.67
CA GLN A 37 1.52 18.31 1.26
C GLN A 37 1.71 18.81 2.70
N ARG A 38 1.36 17.98 3.69
CA ARG A 38 1.78 18.24 5.07
C ARG A 38 3.30 18.22 5.03
N LYS A 39 3.92 19.40 5.04
CA LYS A 39 5.35 19.53 5.31
C LYS A 39 5.59 18.80 6.62
N GLN A 40 6.17 17.61 6.53
CA GLN A 40 6.91 17.05 7.64
C GLN A 40 7.93 18.14 8.04
N ALA A 41 8.04 18.43 9.33
CA ALA A 41 9.04 19.40 9.76
C ALA A 41 10.41 18.79 9.44
N THR A 42 11.29 19.54 8.78
CA THR A 42 12.43 19.08 7.94
C THR A 42 12.04 18.64 6.52
N GLY A 43 12.82 19.09 5.52
CA GLY A 43 12.52 18.92 4.08
C GLY A 43 12.75 17.52 3.50
N CYS A 44 12.61 16.49 4.34
CA CYS A 44 12.82 15.08 4.01
C CYS A 44 11.49 14.44 3.61
N ASN A 45 11.35 14.03 2.35
CA ASN A 45 10.24 13.16 1.93
C ASN A 45 10.70 11.70 1.93
N LEU A 46 10.42 10.98 3.01
CA LEU A 46 10.80 9.56 3.20
C LEU A 46 10.26 8.64 2.09
N PHE A 47 9.22 9.04 1.37
CA PHE A 47 8.51 8.23 0.37
C PHE A 47 8.91 8.53 -1.08
N GLN A 48 9.83 9.48 -1.30
CA GLN A 48 10.37 9.81 -2.62
C GLN A 48 11.87 9.53 -2.66
N GLY A 49 12.30 8.73 -3.63
CA GLY A 49 13.63 8.13 -3.65
C GLY A 49 13.73 7.03 -4.69
N ASN A 50 14.75 6.19 -4.56
CA ASN A 50 14.95 5.00 -5.39
C ASN A 50 15.34 3.78 -4.57
N TRP A 51 15.15 2.60 -5.17
CA TRP A 51 15.76 1.37 -4.67
C TRP A 51 17.24 1.32 -5.07
N ALA A 52 18.09 0.93 -4.13
CA ALA A 52 19.51 0.73 -4.33
C ALA A 52 19.93 -0.65 -3.84
N PHE A 53 20.91 -1.27 -4.50
CA PHE A 53 21.50 -2.51 -4.00
C PHE A 53 22.29 -2.24 -2.71
N ASP A 54 22.06 -3.06 -1.69
CA ASP A 54 22.73 -2.99 -0.39
C ASP A 54 23.10 -4.41 0.07
N ALA A 55 24.40 -4.71 0.09
CA ALA A 55 24.91 -6.02 0.46
C ALA A 55 24.57 -6.43 1.91
N SER A 56 24.31 -5.45 2.78
CA SER A 56 24.01 -5.62 4.21
C SER A 56 22.56 -6.00 4.52
N TYR A 57 21.71 -6.14 3.49
CA TYR A 57 20.36 -6.69 3.60
C TYR A 57 20.36 -8.21 3.34
N PRO A 58 19.35 -8.99 3.74
CA PRO A 58 18.18 -8.60 4.53
C PRO A 58 18.55 -8.21 5.97
N LEU A 59 17.60 -7.66 6.72
CA LEU A 59 17.81 -7.22 8.11
C LEU A 59 17.91 -8.39 9.10
N TYR A 60 17.38 -9.56 8.72
CA TYR A 60 17.38 -10.81 9.49
C TYR A 60 17.37 -12.00 8.53
N ASP A 61 17.68 -13.19 9.05
CA ASP A 61 17.50 -14.46 8.34
C ASP A 61 16.09 -15.02 8.65
N SER A 62 15.27 -15.31 7.63
CA SER A 62 13.92 -15.85 7.84
C SER A 62 13.93 -17.17 8.62
N SER A 63 14.96 -17.99 8.45
CA SER A 63 15.07 -19.29 9.15
C SER A 63 15.17 -19.16 10.67
N SER A 64 15.53 -17.97 11.17
CA SER A 64 15.55 -17.67 12.61
C SER A 64 14.24 -17.07 13.13
N CYS A 65 13.27 -16.73 12.26
CA CYS A 65 11.99 -16.14 12.67
C CYS A 65 10.86 -17.19 12.73
N PRO A 66 10.33 -17.54 13.92
CA PRO A 66 9.27 -18.55 14.06
C PRO A 66 7.86 -17.99 13.79
N PHE A 67 7.76 -16.83 13.13
CA PHE A 67 6.52 -16.03 13.04
C PHE A 67 5.97 -15.86 11.64
N ILE A 68 6.70 -16.31 10.62
CA ILE A 68 6.37 -16.10 9.20
C ILE A 68 5.38 -17.17 8.76
N ASP A 69 4.19 -16.76 8.35
CA ASP A 69 3.19 -17.66 7.79
C ASP A 69 3.66 -18.23 6.43
N PRO A 70 3.22 -19.46 6.03
CA PRO A 70 3.67 -20.12 4.81
C PRO A 70 3.52 -19.32 3.51
N GLU A 71 2.51 -18.45 3.44
CA GLU A 71 2.24 -17.56 2.30
C GLU A 71 3.39 -16.56 2.05
N PHE A 72 4.21 -16.25 3.06
CA PHE A 72 5.27 -15.22 2.99
C PHE A 72 6.71 -15.77 3.09
N ASP A 73 6.93 -17.02 3.53
CA ASP A 73 8.28 -17.61 3.74
C ASP A 73 8.89 -18.20 2.46
N CYS A 74 9.09 -17.34 1.46
CA CYS A 74 9.53 -17.72 0.12
C CYS A 74 10.84 -18.54 0.12
N ILE A 75 11.75 -18.27 1.06
CA ILE A 75 13.05 -18.96 1.13
C ILE A 75 12.88 -20.39 1.63
N LYS A 76 12.06 -20.62 2.66
CA LYS A 76 11.71 -21.97 3.13
C LYS A 76 10.95 -22.77 2.08
N TYR A 77 10.08 -22.12 1.31
CA TYR A 77 9.31 -22.74 0.23
C TYR A 77 10.03 -22.73 -1.13
N GLY A 78 11.35 -22.65 -1.12
CA GLY A 78 12.20 -23.05 -2.24
C GLY A 78 12.45 -21.99 -3.32
N ARG A 79 12.18 -20.70 -3.04
CA ARG A 79 12.53 -19.61 -3.95
C ARG A 79 14.06 -19.59 -4.19
N PRO A 80 14.55 -19.79 -5.43
CA PRO A 80 15.97 -20.00 -5.69
C PRO A 80 16.74 -18.68 -5.77
N ASP A 81 16.12 -17.60 -6.25
CA ASP A 81 16.75 -16.30 -6.38
C ASP A 81 16.72 -15.54 -5.04
N LYS A 82 17.84 -14.91 -4.67
CA LYS A 82 17.99 -14.19 -3.39
C LYS A 82 18.29 -12.70 -3.55
N GLN A 83 18.35 -12.19 -4.79
CA GLN A 83 18.74 -10.80 -5.05
C GLN A 83 17.63 -9.80 -4.69
N PHE A 84 16.35 -10.21 -4.69
CA PHE A 84 15.24 -9.39 -4.20
C PHE A 84 15.41 -8.98 -2.72
N LEU A 85 16.16 -9.76 -1.94
CA LEU A 85 16.52 -9.46 -0.55
C LEU A 85 17.56 -8.36 -0.41
N LYS A 86 18.24 -7.95 -1.48
CA LYS A 86 19.42 -7.07 -1.44
C LYS A 86 19.12 -5.62 -1.82
N TYR A 87 17.86 -5.19 -1.68
CA TYR A 87 17.44 -3.83 -2.04
C TYR A 87 17.01 -3.03 -0.81
N ALA A 88 17.65 -1.87 -0.63
CA ALA A 88 17.31 -0.86 0.35
C ALA A 88 16.64 0.34 -0.32
N TRP A 89 15.67 0.96 0.36
CA TRP A 89 15.10 2.23 -0.09
C TRP A 89 16.00 3.39 0.33
N LYS A 90 16.26 4.33 -0.59
CA LYS A 90 17.06 5.53 -0.37
C LYS A 90 16.23 6.77 -0.75
N PRO A 91 15.74 7.55 0.23
CA PRO A 91 15.03 8.80 -0.05
C PRO A 91 15.96 9.84 -0.71
N ASP A 92 15.41 10.68 -1.60
CA ASP A 92 16.19 11.68 -2.37
C ASP A 92 16.83 12.77 -1.50
N SER A 93 16.25 13.03 -0.33
CA SER A 93 16.45 14.26 0.47
C SER A 93 17.00 14.01 1.88
N CYS A 94 17.22 12.75 2.26
CA CYS A 94 17.58 12.36 3.61
C CYS A 94 17.97 10.87 3.69
N ASP A 95 18.81 10.53 4.67
CA ASP A 95 19.07 9.14 5.03
C ASP A 95 17.89 8.52 5.79
N LEU A 96 17.41 7.36 5.32
CA LEU A 96 16.47 6.53 6.06
C LEU A 96 17.22 5.83 7.21
N PRO A 97 16.84 6.03 8.49
CA PRO A 97 17.49 5.32 9.60
C PRO A 97 17.27 3.81 9.47
N ARG A 98 18.36 3.04 9.53
CA ARG A 98 18.28 1.58 9.63
C ARG A 98 17.53 1.21 10.91
N PHE A 99 16.66 0.20 10.82
CA PHE A 99 15.91 -0.28 11.98
C PHE A 99 16.84 -0.78 13.09
N ASP A 100 16.65 -0.26 14.29
CA ASP A 100 17.26 -0.73 15.53
C ASP A 100 16.15 -1.25 16.45
N GLY A 101 16.06 -2.57 16.60
CA GLY A 101 15.04 -3.19 17.45
C GLY A 101 15.25 -2.91 18.94
N LEU A 102 16.49 -2.69 19.41
CA LEU A 102 16.75 -2.35 20.81
C LEU A 102 16.29 -0.92 21.12
N ASP A 103 16.52 0.03 20.20
CA ASP A 103 16.01 1.39 20.35
C ASP A 103 14.47 1.45 20.21
N PHE A 104 13.90 0.70 19.26
CA PHE A 104 12.44 0.57 19.13
C PHE A 104 11.81 0.06 20.44
N LEU A 105 12.32 -1.05 20.99
CA LEU A 105 11.82 -1.62 22.25
C LEU A 105 12.01 -0.68 23.44
N ARG A 106 13.10 0.08 23.47
CA ARG A 106 13.37 1.07 24.53
C ARG A 106 12.38 2.24 24.49
N ARG A 107 12.12 2.81 23.31
CA ARG A 107 11.19 3.94 23.13
C ARG A 107 9.74 3.58 23.40
N TRP A 108 9.33 2.38 22.97
CA TRP A 108 7.94 1.92 23.07
C TRP A 108 7.68 1.02 24.28
N LYS A 109 8.59 1.00 25.28
CA LYS A 109 8.43 0.18 26.48
C LYS A 109 7.12 0.50 27.23
N GLY A 110 6.33 -0.53 27.50
CA GLY A 110 5.01 -0.46 28.12
C GLY A 110 3.88 -0.02 27.18
N LYS A 111 4.15 0.13 25.88
CA LYS A 111 3.21 0.64 24.87
C LYS A 111 2.56 -0.48 24.07
N LYS A 112 1.36 -0.20 23.55
CA LYS A 112 0.59 -1.10 22.68
C LYS A 112 0.55 -0.55 21.26
N ILE A 113 0.91 -1.40 20.30
CA ILE A 113 0.93 -1.10 18.87
C ILE A 113 0.02 -2.10 18.18
N MET A 114 -0.97 -1.65 17.41
CA MET A 114 -1.92 -2.51 16.72
C MET A 114 -1.94 -2.24 15.22
N PHE A 115 -1.73 -3.30 14.44
CA PHE A 115 -1.99 -3.35 13.02
C PHE A 115 -3.45 -3.74 12.79
N VAL A 116 -4.16 -3.00 11.94
CA VAL A 116 -5.61 -3.15 11.73
C VAL A 116 -5.93 -3.12 10.24
N GLY A 117 -6.34 -4.25 9.68
CA GLY A 117 -6.63 -4.28 8.24
C GLY A 117 -6.73 -5.67 7.62
N ASP A 118 -6.27 -5.76 6.37
CA ASP A 118 -6.28 -6.96 5.54
C ASP A 118 -5.01 -7.83 5.73
N SER A 119 -4.80 -8.82 4.87
CA SER A 119 -3.64 -9.72 4.95
C SER A 119 -2.29 -8.99 4.78
N LEU A 120 -2.25 -7.79 4.22
CA LEU A 120 -1.02 -7.00 4.14
C LEU A 120 -0.66 -6.33 5.47
N SER A 121 -1.65 -6.05 6.34
CA SER A 121 -1.39 -5.68 7.74
C SER A 121 -0.76 -6.85 8.51
N LEU A 122 -1.15 -8.10 8.23
CA LEU A 122 -0.52 -9.29 8.80
C LEU A 122 0.94 -9.41 8.31
N ASN A 123 1.15 -9.31 7.00
CA ASN A 123 2.46 -9.38 6.36
C ASN A 123 3.44 -8.29 6.88
N MET A 124 2.96 -7.07 7.14
CA MET A 124 3.75 -6.02 7.80
C MET A 124 3.98 -6.28 9.30
N TRP A 125 3.01 -6.83 10.02
CA TRP A 125 3.14 -7.16 11.45
C TRP A 125 4.11 -8.32 11.72
N GLU A 126 4.14 -9.34 10.84
CA GLU A 126 5.12 -10.44 10.90
C GLU A 126 6.53 -9.95 10.63
N SER A 127 6.73 -9.14 9.59
CA SER A 127 7.99 -8.46 9.32
C SER A 127 8.53 -7.72 10.55
N LEU A 128 7.72 -6.86 11.19
CA LEU A 128 8.14 -6.13 12.40
C LEU A 128 8.51 -7.09 13.53
N SER A 129 7.72 -8.15 13.70
CA SER A 129 7.95 -9.17 14.72
C SER A 129 9.26 -9.91 14.50
N CYS A 130 9.62 -10.23 13.26
CA CYS A 130 10.91 -10.84 12.91
C CYS A 130 12.08 -9.87 13.12
N MET A 131 11.95 -8.61 12.69
CA MET A 131 12.96 -7.57 12.87
C MET A 131 13.26 -7.32 14.36
N ILE A 132 12.23 -7.33 15.22
CA ILE A 132 12.39 -7.27 16.67
C ILE A 132 13.04 -8.55 17.20
N HIS A 133 12.55 -9.74 16.81
CA HIS A 133 13.07 -11.01 17.31
C HIS A 133 14.56 -11.18 17.02
N ALA A 134 15.01 -10.86 15.79
CA ALA A 134 16.42 -10.89 15.41
C ALA A 134 17.29 -9.91 16.21
N SER A 135 16.70 -8.82 16.74
CA SER A 135 17.38 -7.86 17.62
C SER A 135 17.46 -8.31 19.08
N VAL A 136 16.59 -9.24 19.51
CA VAL A 136 16.54 -9.79 20.88
C VAL A 136 16.29 -11.32 20.89
N PRO A 137 17.16 -12.14 20.28
CA PRO A 137 16.88 -13.56 20.05
C PRO A 137 16.70 -14.40 21.33
N ASN A 138 17.29 -13.94 22.44
CA ASN A 138 17.19 -14.60 23.76
C ASN A 138 15.95 -14.19 24.56
N ALA A 139 15.16 -13.21 24.11
CA ALA A 139 13.92 -12.85 24.77
C ALA A 139 12.86 -13.93 24.47
N ARG A 140 12.38 -14.62 25.51
CA ARG A 140 11.27 -15.58 25.38
C ARG A 140 10.06 -14.84 24.81
N PRO A 141 9.56 -15.15 23.60
CA PRO A 141 8.33 -14.55 23.11
C PRO A 141 7.19 -15.04 24.01
N PRO A 142 6.42 -14.16 24.66
CA PRO A 142 5.23 -14.60 25.37
C PRO A 142 4.17 -15.06 24.34
N SER A 143 3.09 -15.69 24.81
CA SER A 143 1.95 -16.09 23.96
C SER A 143 1.25 -14.92 23.25
N LYS A 144 1.59 -13.69 23.64
CA LYS A 144 1.37 -12.44 22.92
C LYS A 144 2.75 -11.86 22.63
N ARG A 145 2.99 -11.30 21.43
CA ARG A 145 4.31 -10.76 21.02
C ARG A 145 4.63 -9.48 21.82
N ASP A 146 5.07 -9.69 23.07
CA ASP A 146 5.31 -8.68 24.09
C ASP A 146 6.77 -8.73 24.56
N TYR A 147 7.60 -7.90 23.92
CA TYR A 147 9.01 -7.73 24.25
C TYR A 147 9.21 -6.60 25.28
N GLY A 148 8.22 -6.41 26.16
CA GLY A 148 8.02 -5.14 26.87
C GLY A 148 7.35 -4.07 26.00
N VAL A 149 6.96 -4.42 24.77
CA VAL A 149 6.13 -3.64 23.84
C VAL A 149 5.14 -4.63 23.25
N THR A 150 3.85 -4.40 23.40
CA THR A 150 2.83 -5.37 22.97
C THR A 150 2.39 -5.09 21.53
N LEU A 151 2.71 -6.02 20.62
CA LEU A 151 2.23 -5.97 19.24
C LEU A 151 0.93 -6.77 19.07
N PHE A 152 -0.08 -6.12 18.50
CA PHE A 152 -1.37 -6.72 18.14
C PHE A 152 -1.56 -6.70 16.62
N MET A 153 -2.24 -7.74 16.11
CA MET A 153 -2.83 -7.76 14.78
C MET A 153 -4.34 -7.94 14.92
N PHE A 154 -5.12 -7.07 14.28
CA PHE A 154 -6.58 -7.11 14.26
C PHE A 154 -7.06 -7.19 12.80
N ARG A 155 -7.53 -8.37 12.39
CA ARG A 155 -7.93 -8.64 11.01
C ARG A 155 -9.35 -8.14 10.73
N THR A 156 -9.45 -7.05 9.98
CA THR A 156 -10.70 -6.46 9.49
C THR A 156 -10.45 -5.86 8.10
N PRO A 157 -10.49 -6.68 7.03
CA PRO A 157 -9.97 -6.30 5.72
C PRO A 157 -10.63 -5.05 5.10
N TYR A 158 -11.86 -4.77 5.51
CA TYR A 158 -12.70 -3.68 5.01
C TYR A 158 -12.79 -2.49 5.99
N LEU A 159 -12.23 -2.62 7.20
CA LEU A 159 -12.41 -1.75 8.37
C LEU A 159 -13.86 -1.64 8.88
N VAL A 160 -14.84 -1.54 7.98
CA VAL A 160 -16.27 -1.62 8.23
C VAL A 160 -16.76 -3.07 8.39
N ASP A 161 -17.88 -3.23 9.09
CA ASP A 161 -18.38 -4.55 9.46
C ASP A 161 -19.04 -5.30 8.29
N ILE A 162 -18.86 -6.62 8.26
CA ILE A 162 -19.75 -7.54 7.53
C ILE A 162 -20.65 -8.19 8.57
N VAL A 163 -21.95 -7.92 8.49
CA VAL A 163 -22.97 -8.41 9.43
C VAL A 163 -23.89 -9.42 8.74
N ARG A 164 -24.52 -10.32 9.53
CA ARG A 164 -25.54 -11.24 9.02
C ARG A 164 -26.92 -10.66 9.27
N GLU A 165 -27.63 -10.34 8.19
CA GLU A 165 -29.01 -9.88 8.21
C GLU A 165 -29.95 -10.96 7.63
N ASN A 166 -31.26 -10.75 7.69
CA ASN A 166 -32.27 -11.68 7.15
C ASN A 166 -32.11 -11.94 5.63
N VAL A 167 -31.44 -11.03 4.91
CA VAL A 167 -31.16 -11.13 3.47
C VAL A 167 -29.87 -11.89 3.13
N GLY A 168 -28.98 -12.14 4.11
CA GLY A 168 -27.66 -12.71 3.87
C GLY A 168 -26.54 -11.96 4.61
N ARG A 169 -25.30 -12.09 4.12
CA ARG A 169 -24.13 -11.35 4.60
C ARG A 169 -24.13 -9.96 3.97
N VAL A 170 -24.03 -8.91 4.78
CA VAL A 170 -24.11 -7.52 4.34
C VAL A 170 -22.85 -6.76 4.73
N LEU A 171 -22.12 -6.23 3.75
CA LEU A 171 -21.04 -5.27 3.99
C LEU A 171 -21.69 -3.92 4.34
N ASN A 172 -21.63 -3.53 5.61
CA ASN A 172 -22.27 -2.31 6.10
C ASN A 172 -21.29 -1.14 6.12
N LEU A 173 -21.29 -0.34 5.06
CA LEU A 173 -20.35 0.78 4.87
C LEU A 173 -20.51 1.89 5.93
N GLY A 174 -21.57 1.87 6.74
CA GLY A 174 -21.83 2.81 7.82
C GLY A 174 -21.51 2.31 9.23
N SER A 175 -20.93 1.11 9.40
CA SER A 175 -20.73 0.49 10.72
C SER A 175 -19.29 0.04 10.97
N ILE A 176 -18.77 0.33 12.17
CA ILE A 176 -17.43 -0.05 12.66
C ILE A 176 -17.56 -0.45 14.14
N ASN A 177 -18.26 -1.55 14.40
CA ASN A 177 -18.41 -2.12 15.75
C ASN A 177 -17.08 -2.68 16.26
N ALA A 178 -16.28 -3.26 15.36
CA ALA A 178 -14.91 -3.69 15.63
C ALA A 178 -14.02 -2.58 16.21
N GLY A 179 -14.34 -1.30 15.94
CA GLY A 179 -13.58 -0.14 16.37
C GLY A 179 -13.45 0.01 17.89
N ASN A 180 -14.32 -0.62 18.68
CA ASN A 180 -14.14 -0.63 20.14
C ASN A 180 -12.87 -1.37 20.58
N SER A 181 -12.38 -2.33 19.79
CA SER A 181 -11.15 -3.07 20.10
C SER A 181 -9.87 -2.30 19.80
N TRP A 182 -9.94 -1.20 19.04
CA TRP A 182 -8.78 -0.38 18.64
C TRP A 182 -8.51 0.77 19.62
N LYS A 183 -9.38 0.95 20.62
CA LYS A 183 -9.22 1.94 21.69
C LYS A 183 -8.06 1.55 22.61
N ASP A 184 -7.53 2.53 23.34
CA ASP A 184 -6.44 2.36 24.32
C ASP A 184 -5.14 1.76 23.75
N MET A 185 -4.91 1.95 22.44
CA MET A 185 -3.63 1.71 21.75
C MET A 185 -2.82 3.01 21.67
N ASP A 186 -1.50 2.92 21.85
CA ASP A 186 -0.59 4.06 21.70
C ASP A 186 -0.26 4.33 20.23
N VAL A 187 -0.24 3.28 19.41
CA VAL A 187 -0.08 3.37 17.94
C VAL A 187 -1.09 2.47 17.23
N LEU A 188 -1.79 3.04 16.26
CA LEU A 188 -2.66 2.32 15.32
C LEU A 188 -2.08 2.42 13.91
N ILE A 189 -1.86 1.29 13.23
CA ILE A 189 -1.46 1.22 11.83
C ILE A 189 -2.60 0.56 11.05
N PHE A 190 -3.35 1.36 10.29
CA PHE A 190 -4.45 0.89 9.47
C PHE A 190 -4.00 0.57 8.04
N ASN A 191 -4.50 -0.51 7.44
CA ASN A 191 -4.51 -0.66 6.00
C ASN A 191 -5.89 -1.17 5.54
N SER A 192 -6.26 -0.88 4.29
CA SER A 192 -7.40 -1.51 3.64
C SER A 192 -7.37 -1.20 2.15
N TRP A 193 -7.30 -2.23 1.30
CA TRP A 193 -7.67 -2.14 -0.12
C TRP A 193 -7.71 -3.51 -0.80
N HIS A 194 -6.72 -4.37 -0.51
CA HIS A 194 -6.44 -5.56 -1.31
C HIS A 194 -7.65 -6.51 -1.39
N TRP A 195 -8.40 -6.63 -0.30
CA TRP A 195 -9.60 -7.47 -0.22
C TRP A 195 -10.87 -6.84 -0.84
N TRP A 196 -10.87 -5.53 -1.15
CA TRP A 196 -12.00 -4.85 -1.78
C TRP A 196 -12.19 -5.23 -3.23
N THR A 197 -11.14 -5.69 -3.93
CA THR A 197 -11.22 -6.07 -5.35
C THR A 197 -11.76 -7.48 -5.57
N HIS A 198 -11.95 -8.27 -4.51
CA HIS A 198 -12.50 -9.62 -4.59
C HIS A 198 -13.96 -9.62 -5.08
N THR A 199 -14.27 -10.53 -6.00
CA THR A 199 -15.61 -10.73 -6.58
C THR A 199 -15.94 -12.22 -6.65
N GLY A 200 -17.20 -12.56 -6.95
CA GLY A 200 -17.64 -13.95 -7.09
C GLY A 200 -17.46 -14.75 -5.80
N LYS A 201 -16.85 -15.94 -5.89
CA LYS A 201 -16.67 -16.84 -4.72
C LYS A 201 -15.78 -16.25 -3.62
N SER A 202 -14.86 -15.35 -3.97
CA SER A 202 -13.96 -14.69 -3.00
C SER A 202 -14.62 -13.49 -2.30
N GLN A 203 -15.85 -13.12 -2.67
CA GLN A 203 -16.58 -12.01 -2.06
C GLN A 203 -17.24 -12.45 -0.73
N PRO A 204 -16.90 -11.81 0.40
CA PRO A 204 -17.42 -12.22 1.72
C PRO A 204 -18.80 -11.65 2.07
N TRP A 205 -19.40 -10.79 1.22
CA TRP A 205 -20.78 -10.30 1.35
C TRP A 205 -21.65 -10.71 0.16
N ASP A 206 -22.95 -10.77 0.42
CA ASP A 206 -24.02 -11.02 -0.56
C ASP A 206 -24.72 -9.71 -0.98
N TYR A 207 -24.65 -8.67 -0.13
CA TYR A 207 -25.19 -7.32 -0.35
C TYR A 207 -24.29 -6.23 0.26
N VAL A 208 -24.45 -4.99 -0.17
CA VAL A 208 -23.77 -3.79 0.35
C VAL A 208 -24.81 -2.81 0.91
N ARG A 209 -24.64 -2.37 2.15
CA ARG A 209 -25.51 -1.38 2.83
C ARG A 209 -24.85 0.00 2.89
N ASP A 210 -25.61 1.01 2.48
CA ASP A 210 -25.21 2.41 2.45
C ASP A 210 -26.34 3.26 3.07
N GLY A 211 -26.24 3.47 4.39
CA GLY A 211 -27.34 4.02 5.18
C GLY A 211 -28.57 3.11 5.17
N THR A 212 -29.72 3.66 4.78
CA THR A 212 -30.98 2.93 4.62
C THR A 212 -31.01 2.03 3.38
N ASN A 213 -30.19 2.31 2.37
CA ASN A 213 -30.21 1.62 1.08
C ASN A 213 -29.44 0.29 1.16
N LEU A 214 -29.96 -0.71 0.45
CA LEU A 214 -29.35 -2.04 0.31
C LEU A 214 -29.19 -2.35 -1.18
N TYR A 215 -27.96 -2.64 -1.60
CA TYR A 215 -27.60 -2.95 -2.98
C TYR A 215 -27.13 -4.41 -3.09
N ARG A 216 -27.47 -5.07 -4.22
CA ARG A 216 -26.90 -6.39 -4.57
C ARG A 216 -25.37 -6.33 -4.61
N ASP A 217 -24.84 -5.26 -5.18
CA ASP A 217 -23.41 -4.99 -5.22
C ASP A 217 -23.15 -3.49 -5.45
N MET A 218 -21.90 -3.06 -5.33
CA MET A 218 -21.48 -1.67 -5.50
C MET A 218 -20.11 -1.59 -6.18
N ASP A 219 -19.87 -0.53 -6.98
CA ASP A 219 -18.53 -0.20 -7.47
C ASP A 219 -17.51 -0.17 -6.32
N ARG A 220 -16.34 -0.77 -6.57
CA ARG A 220 -15.31 -1.06 -5.56
C ARG A 220 -14.72 0.23 -5.00
N LEU A 221 -14.48 1.23 -5.85
CA LEU A 221 -13.93 2.53 -5.43
C LEU A 221 -14.97 3.36 -4.67
N THR A 222 -16.23 3.29 -5.07
CA THR A 222 -17.37 3.93 -4.39
C THR A 222 -17.60 3.31 -3.00
N ALA A 223 -17.61 1.99 -2.91
CA ALA A 223 -17.74 1.27 -1.65
C ALA A 223 -16.57 1.55 -0.71
N PHE A 224 -15.32 1.49 -1.24
CA PHE A 224 -14.11 1.80 -0.48
C PHE A 224 -14.11 3.25 0.02
N TYR A 225 -14.45 4.23 -0.83
CA TYR A 225 -14.56 5.64 -0.42
C TYR A 225 -15.57 5.83 0.71
N LYS A 226 -16.75 5.19 0.63
CA LYS A 226 -17.78 5.25 1.66
C LYS A 226 -17.34 4.61 2.97
N GLY A 227 -16.82 3.38 2.93
CA GLY A 227 -16.33 2.67 4.11
C GLY A 227 -15.16 3.38 4.79
N LEU A 228 -14.18 3.84 4.01
CA LEU A 228 -13.05 4.61 4.52
C LEU A 228 -13.48 5.98 5.07
N SER A 229 -14.51 6.62 4.50
CA SER A 229 -15.12 7.83 5.07
C SER A 229 -15.82 7.57 6.42
N THR A 230 -16.33 6.37 6.66
CA THR A 230 -16.84 5.96 7.98
C THR A 230 -15.70 5.73 8.97
N TRP A 231 -14.59 5.13 8.52
CA TRP A 231 -13.37 5.01 9.34
C TRP A 231 -12.77 6.37 9.70
N ALA A 232 -12.74 7.33 8.78
CA ALA A 232 -12.33 8.71 9.05
C ALA A 232 -13.16 9.35 10.17
N LYS A 233 -14.49 9.19 10.16
CA LYS A 233 -15.38 9.64 11.24
C LYS A 233 -15.12 8.91 12.55
N TRP A 234 -14.81 7.61 12.50
CA TRP A 234 -14.43 6.85 13.69
C TRP A 234 -13.15 7.42 14.32
N VAL A 235 -12.12 7.72 13.51
CA VAL A 235 -10.86 8.35 13.96
C VAL A 235 -11.14 9.71 14.61
N ASP A 236 -11.90 10.59 13.95
CA ASP A 236 -12.28 11.90 14.49
C ASP A 236 -13.10 11.84 15.79
N SER A 237 -13.81 10.72 16.04
CA SER A 237 -14.72 10.59 17.19
C SER A 237 -14.15 9.78 18.36
N ASN A 238 -13.10 8.98 18.15
CA ASN A 238 -12.59 8.02 19.15
C ASN A 238 -11.09 8.14 19.45
N VAL A 239 -10.32 8.85 18.63
CA VAL A 239 -8.87 9.00 18.83
C VAL A 239 -8.57 10.29 19.58
N ASP A 240 -7.79 10.18 20.66
CA ASP A 240 -7.15 11.29 21.33
C ASP A 240 -5.71 11.43 20.77
N PRO A 241 -5.42 12.44 19.92
CA PRO A 241 -4.11 12.57 19.27
C PRO A 241 -2.98 12.95 20.23
N SER A 242 -3.29 13.27 21.51
CA SER A 242 -2.26 13.44 22.54
C SER A 242 -1.77 12.10 23.13
N LYS A 243 -2.51 11.00 22.89
CA LYS A 243 -2.22 9.66 23.43
C LYS A 243 -1.92 8.63 22.33
N THR A 244 -2.64 8.70 21.22
CA THR A 244 -2.61 7.69 20.15
C THR A 244 -2.10 8.29 18.85
N ARG A 245 -1.04 7.71 18.29
CA ARG A 245 -0.56 8.02 16.94
C ARG A 245 -1.27 7.13 15.92
N VAL A 246 -1.87 7.72 14.89
CA VAL A 246 -2.59 6.98 13.84
C VAL A 246 -1.81 7.06 12.53
N PHE A 247 -1.53 5.89 11.98
CA PHE A 247 -0.93 5.70 10.67
C PHE A 247 -1.94 5.05 9.74
N PHE A 248 -1.89 5.42 8.46
CA PHE A 248 -2.51 4.65 7.38
C PHE A 248 -1.39 4.16 6.46
N GLN A 249 -1.26 2.85 6.31
CA GLN A 249 -0.40 2.23 5.31
C GLN A 249 -0.99 2.51 3.93
N GLY A 250 -0.17 3.06 3.03
CA GLY A 250 -0.53 3.32 1.63
C GLY A 250 -0.95 2.05 0.88
N ILE A 251 -1.42 2.23 -0.35
CA ILE A 251 -1.93 1.11 -1.14
C ILE A 251 -0.78 0.19 -1.53
N SER A 252 -0.77 -1.04 -1.01
CA SER A 252 0.07 -2.09 -1.59
C SER A 252 -0.42 -2.39 -3.00
N PRO A 253 0.45 -2.34 -4.01
CA PRO A 253 0.10 -2.74 -5.37
C PRO A 253 0.05 -4.27 -5.50
N THR A 254 -0.39 -4.70 -6.67
CA THR A 254 -0.27 -6.09 -7.13
C THR A 254 0.44 -6.09 -8.48
N HIS A 255 1.17 -7.16 -8.81
CA HIS A 255 1.89 -7.29 -10.08
C HIS A 255 1.41 -8.49 -10.91
N TYR A 256 0.09 -8.61 -11.10
CA TYR A 256 -0.49 -9.65 -11.96
C TYR A 256 -0.34 -9.35 -13.46
N GLN A 257 -0.35 -8.08 -13.86
CA GLN A 257 -0.45 -7.65 -15.26
C GLN A 257 0.81 -6.88 -15.70
N GLY A 258 1.74 -7.56 -16.37
CA GLY A 258 3.01 -6.98 -16.79
C GLY A 258 2.92 -5.77 -17.72
N GLN A 259 1.77 -5.53 -18.35
CA GLN A 259 1.51 -4.33 -19.15
C GLN A 259 1.67 -3.05 -18.33
N GLU A 260 1.41 -3.10 -17.02
CA GLU A 260 1.54 -1.96 -16.11
C GLU A 260 3.00 -1.48 -15.93
N TRP A 261 3.98 -2.35 -16.22
CA TRP A 261 5.41 -2.04 -16.29
C TRP A 261 6.02 -2.34 -17.68
N ASN A 262 5.24 -2.10 -18.75
CA ASN A 262 5.68 -2.24 -20.15
C ASN A 262 6.18 -3.65 -20.56
N SER A 263 5.74 -4.69 -19.84
CA SER A 263 6.10 -6.10 -20.05
C SER A 263 4.85 -6.99 -20.23
N PRO A 264 4.01 -6.77 -21.25
CA PRO A 264 2.61 -7.25 -21.32
C PRO A 264 2.39 -8.77 -21.23
N LYS A 265 3.42 -9.59 -21.47
CA LYS A 265 3.35 -11.06 -21.39
C LYS A 265 3.77 -11.63 -20.02
N LYS A 266 4.03 -10.78 -19.02
CA LYS A 266 4.56 -11.17 -17.71
C LYS A 266 3.57 -10.94 -16.56
N SER A 267 3.92 -11.50 -15.41
CA SER A 267 3.43 -11.16 -14.08
C SER A 267 4.65 -11.03 -13.15
N CYS A 268 4.47 -11.00 -11.82
CA CYS A 268 5.59 -11.10 -10.88
C CYS A 268 6.43 -12.39 -11.02
N TYR A 269 5.89 -13.45 -11.65
CA TYR A 269 6.63 -14.71 -11.85
C TYR A 269 7.91 -14.51 -12.66
N GLY A 270 9.05 -14.86 -12.07
CA GLY A 270 10.36 -14.72 -12.67
C GLY A 270 10.87 -13.28 -12.77
N GLU A 271 10.26 -12.32 -12.06
CA GLU A 271 10.81 -10.97 -11.93
C GLU A 271 11.91 -10.96 -10.85
N LEU A 272 13.12 -10.59 -11.28
CA LEU A 272 14.35 -10.83 -10.51
C LEU A 272 14.89 -9.60 -9.77
N GLY A 273 14.40 -8.40 -10.09
CA GLY A 273 14.80 -7.17 -9.42
C GLY A 273 13.77 -6.05 -9.64
N PRO A 274 13.93 -4.92 -8.93
CA PRO A 274 13.02 -3.80 -9.01
C PRO A 274 12.95 -3.22 -10.42
N LEU A 275 11.88 -2.45 -10.68
CA LEU A 275 11.86 -1.51 -11.79
C LEU A 275 12.81 -0.34 -11.48
N SER A 276 13.66 0.03 -12.44
CA SER A 276 14.57 1.17 -12.30
C SER A 276 13.83 2.50 -12.43
N GLY A 277 14.30 3.52 -11.70
CA GLY A 277 13.73 4.86 -11.69
C GLY A 277 12.89 5.15 -10.45
N THR A 278 12.12 6.25 -10.50
CA THR A 278 11.33 6.78 -9.37
C THR A 278 9.81 6.76 -9.62
N THR A 279 9.39 6.31 -10.80
CA THR A 279 7.99 6.30 -11.25
C THR A 279 7.59 4.93 -11.80
N TYR A 280 6.31 4.58 -11.65
CA TYR A 280 5.73 3.36 -12.22
C TYR A 280 4.93 3.70 -13.50
N PRO A 281 5.09 2.98 -14.63
CA PRO A 281 4.53 3.40 -15.91
C PRO A 281 3.00 3.54 -15.94
N ALA A 282 2.25 2.67 -15.26
CA ALA A 282 0.78 2.80 -15.16
C ALA A 282 0.30 3.91 -14.19
N GLY A 283 1.22 4.56 -13.46
CA GLY A 283 0.88 5.47 -12.36
C GLY A 283 0.34 4.74 -11.12
N PRO A 284 -0.10 5.48 -10.08
CA PRO A 284 -0.63 4.90 -8.87
C PRO A 284 -2.04 4.30 -9.09
N PRO A 285 -2.42 3.25 -8.35
CA PRO A 285 -3.74 2.62 -8.47
C PRO A 285 -4.86 3.61 -8.06
N PRO A 286 -6.07 3.56 -8.65
CA PRO A 286 -7.14 4.52 -8.35
C PRO A 286 -7.53 4.63 -6.86
N ALA A 287 -7.37 3.56 -6.08
CA ALA A 287 -7.56 3.56 -4.62
C ALA A 287 -6.63 4.53 -3.87
N TYR A 288 -5.45 4.84 -4.42
CA TYR A 288 -4.52 5.83 -3.87
C TYR A 288 -5.16 7.23 -3.82
N ALA A 289 -5.92 7.60 -4.85
CA ALA A 289 -6.66 8.86 -4.88
C ALA A 289 -7.82 8.85 -3.86
N VAL A 290 -8.45 7.70 -3.62
CA VAL A 290 -9.49 7.54 -2.57
C VAL A 290 -8.90 7.75 -1.17
N VAL A 291 -7.76 7.12 -0.86
CA VAL A 291 -7.06 7.30 0.42
C VAL A 291 -6.69 8.77 0.63
N ASN A 292 -6.00 9.40 -0.32
CA ASN A 292 -5.62 10.81 -0.22
C ASN A 292 -6.82 11.74 -0.03
N LYS A 293 -7.90 11.51 -0.78
CA LYS A 293 -9.16 12.27 -0.64
C LYS A 293 -9.72 12.13 0.77
N VAL A 294 -9.86 10.91 1.31
CA VAL A 294 -10.42 10.71 2.65
C VAL A 294 -9.50 11.28 3.73
N LEU A 295 -8.19 11.02 3.68
CA LEU A 295 -7.23 11.56 4.65
C LEU A 295 -7.24 13.09 4.71
N SER A 296 -7.46 13.78 3.59
CA SER A 296 -7.60 15.25 3.57
C SER A 296 -8.84 15.80 4.30
N THR A 297 -9.81 14.95 4.65
CA THR A 297 -11.05 15.34 5.37
C THR A 297 -10.99 15.10 6.87
N ILE A 298 -10.00 14.35 7.37
CA ILE A 298 -9.88 13.97 8.78
C ILE A 298 -9.33 15.15 9.58
N LYS A 299 -9.98 15.47 10.71
CA LYS A 299 -9.53 16.53 11.62
C LYS A 299 -8.37 16.04 12.48
N ASN A 300 -8.49 14.85 13.04
CA ASN A 300 -7.45 14.20 13.83
C ASN A 300 -6.24 13.83 12.94
N PRO A 301 -4.99 14.10 13.37
CA PRO A 301 -3.82 13.79 12.57
C PRO A 301 -3.63 12.29 12.30
N VAL A 302 -3.89 11.87 11.06
CA VAL A 302 -3.39 10.61 10.49
C VAL A 302 -2.12 10.87 9.68
N TYR A 303 -1.11 10.02 9.86
CA TYR A 303 0.11 10.00 9.06
C TYR A 303 -0.01 8.93 7.95
N LEU A 304 0.14 9.32 6.69
CA LEU A 304 0.19 8.37 5.57
C LEU A 304 1.61 7.81 5.45
N LEU A 305 1.78 6.50 5.63
CA LEU A 305 2.97 5.80 5.17
C LEU A 305 2.80 5.60 3.66
N ASP A 306 3.29 6.54 2.84
CA ASP A 306 3.06 6.50 1.39
C ASP A 306 3.98 5.50 0.67
N ILE A 307 3.76 4.22 0.99
CA ILE A 307 4.50 3.09 0.43
C ILE A 307 4.13 2.79 -1.03
N THR A 308 3.17 3.51 -1.62
CA THR A 308 2.48 3.07 -2.85
C THR A 308 3.45 2.92 -4.03
N THR A 309 4.09 4.02 -4.44
CA THR A 309 4.97 4.04 -5.61
C THR A 309 6.26 3.24 -5.37
N LEU A 310 6.88 3.35 -4.18
CA LEU A 310 8.07 2.56 -3.87
C LEU A 310 7.79 1.04 -3.90
N SER A 311 6.57 0.63 -3.55
CA SER A 311 6.15 -0.78 -3.65
C SER A 311 5.83 -1.19 -5.09
N GLN A 312 5.35 -0.29 -5.95
CA GLN A 312 5.13 -0.55 -7.38
C GLN A 312 6.45 -0.80 -8.13
N LEU A 313 7.56 -0.27 -7.62
CA LEU A 313 8.88 -0.60 -8.16
C LEU A 313 9.34 -2.01 -7.79
N ARG A 314 8.67 -2.73 -6.88
CA ARG A 314 9.11 -4.03 -6.31
C ARG A 314 8.42 -5.27 -6.88
N LYS A 315 8.13 -5.29 -8.19
CA LYS A 315 7.60 -6.47 -8.91
C LYS A 315 8.34 -7.81 -8.63
N ASP A 316 9.58 -7.76 -8.13
CA ASP A 316 10.42 -8.88 -7.73
C ASP A 316 10.14 -9.46 -6.34
N ALA A 317 9.52 -8.71 -5.42
CA ALA A 317 9.46 -9.05 -3.99
C ALA A 317 8.25 -9.92 -3.58
N HIS A 318 7.44 -10.35 -4.54
CA HIS A 318 6.26 -11.20 -4.29
C HIS A 318 6.61 -12.68 -4.07
N PRO A 319 5.79 -13.46 -3.34
CA PRO A 319 5.94 -14.91 -3.22
C PRO A 319 5.85 -15.64 -4.56
N SER A 320 5.03 -15.15 -5.49
CA SER A 320 4.79 -15.81 -6.77
C SER A 320 4.34 -17.26 -6.54
N THR A 321 5.10 -18.27 -6.96
CA THR A 321 4.78 -19.70 -6.73
C THR A 321 5.35 -20.27 -5.43
N TYR A 322 6.00 -19.46 -4.61
CA TYR A 322 6.71 -19.87 -3.38
C TYR A 322 5.94 -19.50 -2.10
N SER A 323 4.61 -19.51 -2.16
CA SER A 323 3.65 -19.15 -1.11
C SER A 323 3.20 -20.33 -0.24
N GLY A 324 4.09 -21.31 -0.03
CA GLY A 324 3.81 -22.49 0.79
C GLY A 324 2.60 -23.30 0.33
N ASP A 325 1.64 -23.53 1.24
CA ASP A 325 0.44 -24.31 0.96
C ASP A 325 -0.56 -23.58 0.05
N HIS A 326 -0.32 -22.31 -0.27
CA HIS A 326 -1.17 -21.49 -1.13
C HIS A 326 -0.77 -21.70 -2.59
N SER A 327 -1.51 -22.56 -3.29
CA SER A 327 -1.28 -22.83 -4.72
C SER A 327 -1.61 -21.63 -5.61
N GLY A 328 -0.70 -21.27 -6.50
CA GLY A 328 -0.95 -20.26 -7.53
C GLY A 328 0.28 -19.43 -7.83
N ASN A 329 0.04 -18.22 -8.34
CA ASN A 329 1.06 -17.20 -8.54
C ASN A 329 0.63 -15.95 -7.77
N ASP A 330 1.02 -15.84 -6.51
CA ASP A 330 0.70 -14.69 -5.67
C ASP A 330 1.56 -13.49 -6.05
N CYS A 331 0.92 -12.52 -6.71
CA CYS A 331 1.50 -11.22 -7.01
C CYS A 331 0.83 -10.10 -6.19
N SER A 332 0.46 -10.38 -4.94
CA SER A 332 -0.26 -9.46 -4.05
C SER A 332 0.35 -9.33 -2.66
N HIS A 333 0.74 -10.44 -2.01
CA HIS A 333 1.51 -10.42 -0.75
C HIS A 333 3.02 -10.33 -1.02
N TRP A 334 3.84 -10.29 0.02
CA TRP A 334 5.28 -10.07 -0.10
C TRP A 334 6.10 -11.08 0.70
N CYS A 335 7.23 -11.49 0.12
CA CYS A 335 8.19 -12.33 0.81
C CYS A 335 8.74 -11.66 2.07
N LEU A 336 8.98 -12.46 3.11
CA LEU A 336 9.67 -12.07 4.34
C LEU A 336 10.98 -12.88 4.51
N PRO A 337 12.13 -12.22 4.76
CA PRO A 337 12.39 -10.79 4.66
C PRO A 337 12.15 -10.23 3.24
N GLY A 338 11.92 -8.92 3.15
CA GLY A 338 11.57 -8.28 1.89
C GLY A 338 10.98 -6.88 2.03
N LEU A 339 10.03 -6.55 1.15
CA LEU A 339 9.44 -5.20 1.06
C LEU A 339 8.77 -4.72 2.37
N PRO A 340 8.00 -5.53 3.12
CA PRO A 340 7.39 -5.08 4.37
C PRO A 340 8.41 -4.65 5.44
N ASP A 341 9.65 -5.15 5.38
CA ASP A 341 10.73 -4.69 6.26
C ASP A 341 11.07 -3.21 6.00
N THR A 342 10.97 -2.78 4.74
CA THR A 342 11.12 -1.36 4.36
C THR A 342 9.93 -0.53 4.81
N TRP A 343 8.70 -1.06 4.75
CA TRP A 343 7.54 -0.38 5.32
C TRP A 343 7.70 -0.17 6.84
N ASN A 344 8.28 -1.15 7.54
CA ASN A 344 8.59 -1.05 8.97
C ASN A 344 9.77 -0.11 9.27
N GLN A 345 10.77 0.01 8.39
CA GLN A 345 11.77 1.07 8.48
C GLN A 345 11.16 2.47 8.29
N LEU A 346 10.24 2.65 7.34
CA LEU A 346 9.53 3.91 7.11
C LEU A 346 8.63 4.28 8.30
N LEU A 347 7.94 3.29 8.89
CA LEU A 347 7.22 3.45 10.15
C LEU A 347 8.17 3.85 11.29
N TYR A 348 9.29 3.15 11.45
CA TYR A 348 10.29 3.46 12.48
C TYR A 348 10.84 4.89 12.33
N ALA A 349 11.23 5.29 11.12
CA ALA A 349 11.65 6.65 10.79
C ALA A 349 10.56 7.67 11.16
N ALA A 350 9.32 7.47 10.71
CA ALA A 350 8.20 8.35 11.02
C ALA A 350 7.82 8.36 12.53
N LEU A 351 8.22 7.35 13.31
CA LEU A 351 8.02 7.31 14.75
C LEU A 351 9.09 8.11 15.53
N ILE A 352 10.31 8.26 15.00
CA ILE A 352 11.46 8.86 15.70
C ILE A 352 11.95 10.22 15.16
N MET A 353 11.55 10.59 13.93
CA MET A 353 11.89 11.85 13.25
C MET A 353 10.81 12.93 13.39
#